data_AF-J4UK47-F1
#
_entry.id   AF-J4UK47-F1
#
_cell.length_a   1.000
_cell.length_b   1.000
_cell.length_c   1.000
_cell.angle_alpha   90.00
_cell.angle_beta   90.00
_cell.angle_gamma   90.00
#
_symmetry.space_group_name_H-M   'P 1'
#
loop_
_entity.id
_entity.type
_entity.pdbx_description
1 polymer ?
#
loop_
_entity_poly.entity_id
_entity_poly.type
_entity_poly.pdbx_seq_one_letter_code
_entity_poly.pdbx_strand_id
1 'polypeptide(L)'
;MTDVPLQSEGGGVPDRGASQSFHSPAATADDDVNDTNDSLVYQAWTQSGFPIVDGKYIDNGALRDADPDEAVVSGPPALDLYWHNRSLGPEPGLFRGVAAAGFVNVTEYIVRLGSFLAETKGACKIRALNTTLYSVNVIVTTNLSQAEMMQYLQKHGLAPAW
;
A
#
# COMPACT_ATOMS: atom_id res chain seq x y z
N MET A 1 -67.80 33.33 35.54
CA MET A 1 -66.47 33.57 34.95
C MET A 1 -66.42 32.74 33.67
N THR A 2 -66.96 33.24 32.56
CA THR A 2 -66.43 34.28 31.64
C THR A 2 -65.51 33.69 30.56
N ASP A 3 -65.56 34.02 29.27
CA ASP A 3 -66.66 34.55 28.43
C ASP A 3 -66.20 34.60 26.93
N VAL A 4 -67.01 34.04 26.01
CA VAL A 4 -67.12 34.34 24.54
C VAL A 4 -65.81 34.24 23.63
N PRO A 5 -65.75 34.60 22.31
CA PRO A 5 -65.50 33.61 21.24
C PRO A 5 -64.44 33.96 20.14
N LEU A 6 -64.53 33.27 18.98
CA LEU A 6 -63.87 33.53 17.67
C LEU A 6 -63.91 34.99 17.18
N GLN A 7 -62.86 35.45 16.47
CA GLN A 7 -62.90 35.66 15.00
C GLN A 7 -61.54 36.06 14.35
N SER A 8 -61.50 35.81 13.03
CA SER A 8 -60.65 36.25 11.90
C SER A 8 -60.04 37.68 11.98
N GLU A 9 -59.03 38.08 11.20
CA GLU A 9 -58.72 37.94 9.75
C GLU A 9 -57.19 37.90 9.51
N GLY A 10 -56.57 37.62 8.36
CA GLY A 10 -57.01 37.25 7.00
C GLY A 10 -55.90 37.52 5.94
N GLY A 11 -55.88 36.78 4.83
CA GLY A 11 -55.17 37.17 3.58
C GLY A 11 -53.86 36.46 3.20
N GLY A 12 -53.83 35.84 2.00
CA GLY A 12 -52.62 35.75 1.16
C GLY A 12 -52.03 34.36 0.85
N VAL A 13 -52.36 33.83 -0.34
CA VAL A 13 -51.57 32.86 -1.15
C VAL A 13 -51.55 33.51 -2.57
N PRO A 14 -50.42 33.64 -3.32
CA PRO A 14 -49.45 32.58 -3.72
C PRO A 14 -47.97 33.07 -3.59
N ASP A 15 -46.91 32.55 -4.23
CA ASP A 15 -46.73 31.52 -5.28
C ASP A 15 -45.32 30.85 -5.18
N ARG A 16 -44.96 30.07 -6.22
CA ARG A 16 -43.70 29.35 -6.45
C ARG A 16 -42.46 30.24 -6.59
N GLY A 17 -41.38 29.82 -5.91
CA GLY A 17 -40.03 29.72 -6.49
C GLY A 17 -39.19 31.00 -6.66
N ALA A 18 -38.09 31.09 -5.91
CA ALA A 18 -36.90 31.84 -6.29
C ALA A 18 -35.64 31.31 -5.57
N SER A 19 -34.53 31.21 -6.30
CA SER A 19 -33.22 30.83 -5.76
C SER A 19 -32.56 32.00 -5.01
N GLN A 20 -31.83 31.70 -3.93
CA GLN A 20 -30.84 32.60 -3.32
C GLN A 20 -29.61 31.75 -2.95
N SER A 21 -28.57 31.69 -3.78
CA SER A 21 -27.46 32.66 -3.90
C SER A 21 -26.53 32.67 -2.68
N PHE A 22 -25.52 31.78 -2.70
CA PHE A 22 -24.42 31.80 -1.75
C PHE A 22 -23.50 33.01 -2.03
N HIS A 23 -23.26 33.84 -1.01
CA HIS A 23 -22.23 34.88 -1.06
C HIS A 23 -20.87 34.29 -0.70
N SER A 24 -19.91 34.38 -1.62
CA SER A 24 -18.49 34.17 -1.32
C SER A 24 -17.90 35.42 -0.66
N PRO A 25 -17.15 35.30 0.45
CA PRO A 25 -16.18 36.31 0.83
C PRO A 25 -14.91 36.15 -0.03
N ALA A 26 -14.42 37.26 -0.57
CA ALA A 26 -13.16 37.27 -1.30
C ALA A 26 -11.96 37.30 -0.34
N ALA A 27 -10.90 36.56 -0.68
CA ALA A 27 -9.57 36.71 -0.08
C ALA A 27 -8.53 36.73 -1.20
N THR A 28 -7.70 37.77 -1.18
CA THR A 28 -6.59 38.00 -2.11
C THR A 28 -5.28 37.55 -1.50
N ALA A 29 -4.51 36.72 -2.21
CA ALA A 29 -3.05 36.83 -2.36
C ALA A 29 -2.60 35.68 -3.27
N ASP A 30 -1.64 35.95 -4.16
CA ASP A 30 -1.01 34.92 -4.98
C ASP A 30 -0.10 34.05 -4.09
N ASP A 31 -0.60 32.88 -3.67
CA ASP A 31 0.28 31.77 -3.35
C ASP A 31 0.82 31.23 -4.68
N ASP A 32 1.98 31.75 -5.09
CA ASP A 32 2.85 31.09 -6.06
C ASP A 32 3.16 29.69 -5.50
N VAL A 33 2.38 28.69 -5.93
CA VAL A 33 2.65 27.27 -5.66
C VAL A 33 3.93 26.92 -6.39
N ASN A 34 5.03 27.17 -5.69
CA ASN A 34 6.35 26.77 -6.10
C ASN A 34 6.41 25.24 -6.00
N ASP A 35 6.06 24.57 -7.11
CA ASP A 35 6.28 23.14 -7.39
C ASP A 35 7.79 22.80 -7.44
N THR A 36 8.57 23.32 -6.49
CA THR A 36 9.93 22.88 -6.20
C THR A 36 9.88 21.48 -5.62
N ASN A 37 9.86 20.52 -6.54
CA ASN A 37 10.57 19.26 -6.43
C ASN A 37 10.36 18.57 -5.07
N ASP A 38 9.18 17.98 -4.92
CA ASP A 38 8.80 17.11 -3.80
C ASP A 38 9.76 15.90 -3.80
N SER A 39 10.93 16.09 -3.20
CA SER A 39 12.00 15.10 -3.15
C SER A 39 11.52 13.99 -2.23
N LEU A 40 10.99 12.91 -2.83
CA LEU A 40 10.37 11.75 -2.19
C LEU A 40 10.91 11.51 -0.77
N VAL A 41 10.21 12.03 0.23
CA VAL A 41 10.55 11.83 1.64
C VAL A 41 10.11 10.41 1.98
N TYR A 42 11.05 9.48 1.90
CA TYR A 42 10.80 8.08 2.23
C TYR A 42 10.35 7.97 3.69
N GLN A 43 9.20 7.33 3.90
CA GLN A 43 8.70 7.02 5.23
C GLN A 43 9.76 6.21 6.00
N ALA A 44 10.19 6.72 7.16
CA ALA A 44 11.13 6.02 8.04
C ALA A 44 10.41 4.97 8.89
N TRP A 45 11.12 3.90 9.26
CA TRP A 45 10.64 2.77 10.05
C TRP A 45 11.72 2.30 11.03
N THR A 46 11.31 1.73 12.16
CA THR A 46 12.18 1.00 13.08
C THR A 46 12.69 -0.28 12.42
N GLN A 47 13.80 -0.84 12.91
CA GLN A 47 14.27 -2.16 12.41
C GLN A 47 13.28 -3.29 12.69
N SER A 48 12.46 -3.13 13.72
CA SER A 48 11.34 -4.00 14.10
C SER A 48 10.12 -3.90 13.17
N GLY A 49 10.12 -2.98 12.20
CA GLY A 49 9.09 -2.86 11.17
C GLY A 49 7.87 -2.05 11.58
N PHE A 50 8.02 -1.06 12.47
CA PHE A 50 6.99 -0.08 12.80
C PHE A 50 7.26 1.26 12.09
N PRO A 51 6.24 1.96 11.56
CA PRO A 51 6.44 3.24 10.90
C PRO A 51 6.74 4.33 11.93
N ILE A 52 7.74 5.17 11.63
CA ILE A 52 8.14 6.30 12.47
C ILE A 52 7.51 7.58 11.91
N VAL A 53 6.57 8.16 12.65
CA VAL A 53 5.94 9.46 12.35
C VAL A 53 6.28 10.41 13.49
N ASP A 54 6.82 11.59 13.17
CA ASP A 54 7.26 12.61 14.14
C ASP A 54 8.18 12.07 15.25
N GLY A 55 9.07 11.14 14.87
CA GLY A 55 9.99 10.47 15.81
C GLY A 55 9.33 9.45 16.74
N LYS A 56 8.13 8.97 16.41
CA LYS A 56 7.37 8.01 17.25
C LYS A 56 6.78 6.88 16.42
N TYR A 57 6.57 5.73 17.04
CA TYR A 57 5.95 4.54 16.43
C TYR A 57 4.98 3.86 17.39
N ILE A 58 4.10 2.99 16.88
CA ILE A 58 3.14 2.23 17.68
C ILE A 58 3.59 0.77 17.75
N ASP A 59 3.95 0.29 18.94
CA ASP A 59 4.22 -1.13 19.23
C ASP A 59 3.19 -1.66 20.23
N ASN A 60 2.48 -2.75 19.86
CA ASN A 60 1.46 -3.41 20.67
C ASN A 60 0.39 -2.44 21.25
N GLY A 61 0.03 -1.41 20.49
CA GLY A 61 -0.95 -0.38 20.88
C GLY A 61 -0.41 0.72 21.81
N ALA A 62 0.87 0.66 22.21
CA ALA A 62 1.54 1.72 22.93
C ALA A 62 2.31 2.63 21.96
N LEU A 63 2.15 3.94 22.09
CA LEU A 63 3.00 4.92 21.42
C LEU A 63 4.38 4.92 22.09
N ARG A 64 5.44 4.83 21.30
CA ARG A 64 6.83 4.89 21.74
C ARG A 64 7.61 5.93 20.95
N ASP A 65 8.58 6.54 21.60
CA ASP A 65 9.61 7.33 20.93
C ASP A 65 10.57 6.39 20.18
N ALA A 66 10.95 6.77 18.95
CA ALA A 66 12.08 6.19 18.26
C ALA A 66 13.36 6.64 18.98
N ASP A 67 14.31 5.72 19.17
CA ASP A 67 15.61 6.04 19.72
C ASP A 67 16.37 6.90 18.68
N PRO A 68 16.88 8.11 19.03
CA PRO A 68 17.62 8.96 18.10
C PRO A 68 18.86 8.29 17.49
N ASP A 69 19.42 7.28 18.15
CA ASP A 69 20.57 6.50 17.69
C ASP A 69 20.16 5.16 17.03
N GLU A 70 18.86 4.81 16.95
CA GLU A 70 18.40 3.63 16.20
C GLU A 70 18.57 3.83 14.69
N ALA A 71 19.24 2.89 14.03
CA ALA A 71 19.39 2.88 12.58
C ALA A 71 18.05 2.53 11.89
N VAL A 72 17.35 3.57 11.43
CA VAL A 72 16.08 3.50 10.71
C VAL A 72 16.18 2.92 9.29
N VAL A 73 15.06 2.38 8.78
CA VAL A 73 14.95 1.81 7.43
C VAL A 73 13.77 2.44 6.65
N SER A 74 13.81 2.40 5.32
CA SER A 74 12.85 3.10 4.44
C SER A 74 11.52 2.35 4.18
N GLY A 75 11.17 1.33 4.97
CA GLY A 75 10.01 0.46 4.76
C GLY A 75 10.03 -0.81 5.63
N PRO A 76 8.87 -1.39 6.00
CA PRO A 76 8.80 -2.59 6.83
C PRO A 76 9.22 -3.82 6.02
N PRO A 77 9.80 -4.83 6.68
CA PRO A 77 11.12 -5.35 6.36
C PRO A 77 11.40 -5.37 4.86
N ALA A 78 12.44 -4.65 4.43
CA ALA A 78 13.02 -4.91 3.12
C ALA A 78 13.60 -6.34 3.14
N LEU A 79 12.85 -7.28 2.57
CA LEU A 79 13.35 -8.62 2.31
C LEU A 79 14.21 -8.58 1.05
N ASP A 80 15.43 -9.11 1.14
CA ASP A 80 16.18 -9.51 -0.04
C ASP A 80 15.53 -10.77 -0.64
N LEU A 81 14.89 -10.59 -1.80
CA LEU A 81 14.14 -11.63 -2.50
C LEU A 81 15.00 -12.21 -3.62
N TYR A 82 15.26 -13.51 -3.54
CA TYR A 82 15.99 -14.26 -4.57
C TYR A 82 15.13 -15.39 -5.10
N TRP A 83 14.85 -15.38 -6.39
CA TRP A 83 14.20 -16.50 -7.08
C TRP A 83 15.15 -17.07 -8.11
N HIS A 84 15.26 -18.40 -8.15
CA HIS A 84 16.12 -19.11 -9.10
C HIS A 84 15.42 -20.33 -9.68
N ASN A 85 15.36 -20.41 -11.01
CA ASN A 85 14.87 -21.61 -11.68
C ASN A 85 16.00 -22.62 -11.85
N ARG A 86 15.75 -23.87 -11.44
CA ARG A 86 16.63 -25.02 -11.69
C ARG A 86 16.23 -25.80 -12.95
N SER A 87 15.15 -25.42 -13.62
CA SER A 87 14.80 -25.94 -14.94
C SER A 87 15.75 -25.37 -16.00
N LEU A 88 16.85 -26.08 -16.27
CA LEU A 88 17.77 -25.78 -17.37
C LEU A 88 17.32 -26.52 -18.64
N GLY A 89 16.10 -26.23 -19.08
CA GLY A 89 15.60 -26.70 -20.38
C GLY A 89 16.31 -25.99 -21.54
N PRO A 90 16.29 -26.57 -22.75
CA PRO A 90 16.88 -25.95 -23.94
C PRO A 90 16.04 -24.78 -24.49
N GLU A 91 14.83 -24.55 -23.98
CA GLU A 91 13.94 -23.50 -24.52
C GLU A 91 14.44 -22.08 -24.20
N PRO A 92 14.49 -21.19 -25.21
CA PRO A 92 14.82 -19.79 -25.00
C PRO A 92 13.68 -19.06 -24.26
N GLY A 93 14.04 -18.07 -23.42
CA GLY A 93 13.06 -17.22 -22.74
C GLY A 93 12.50 -17.75 -21.41
N LEU A 94 12.82 -18.99 -21.03
CA LEU A 94 12.50 -19.54 -19.69
C LEU A 94 12.95 -18.60 -18.57
N PHE A 95 12.13 -18.49 -17.52
CA PHE A 95 12.50 -17.78 -16.30
C PHE A 95 13.81 -18.32 -15.74
N ARG A 96 14.81 -17.46 -15.54
CA ARG A 96 16.11 -17.84 -14.95
C ARG A 96 16.15 -17.50 -13.46
N GLY A 97 15.66 -16.33 -13.12
CA GLY A 97 15.61 -15.82 -11.76
C GLY A 97 15.27 -14.35 -11.69
N VAL A 98 15.15 -13.84 -10.47
CA VAL A 98 15.10 -12.41 -10.15
C VAL A 98 15.73 -12.17 -8.78
N ALA A 99 16.40 -11.04 -8.61
CA ALA A 99 16.80 -10.49 -7.33
C ALA A 99 16.10 -9.13 -7.17
N ALA A 100 15.45 -8.90 -6.02
CA ALA A 100 14.70 -7.67 -5.77
C ALA A 100 14.56 -7.39 -4.26
N ALA A 101 14.28 -6.15 -3.89
CA ALA A 101 13.76 -5.82 -2.57
C ALA A 101 12.23 -6.01 -2.53
N GLY A 102 11.72 -6.60 -1.45
CA GLY A 102 10.28 -6.66 -1.16
C GLY A 102 9.96 -5.95 0.15
N PHE A 103 9.01 -5.02 0.13
CA PHE A 103 8.60 -4.22 1.29
C PHE A 103 7.48 -4.92 2.10
N VAL A 104 7.79 -6.10 2.65
CA VAL A 104 6.86 -6.93 3.43
C VAL A 104 7.63 -7.80 4.43
N ASN A 105 7.00 -8.14 5.56
CA ASN A 105 7.63 -9.09 6.49
C ASN A 105 7.58 -10.54 5.95
N VAL A 106 8.46 -11.39 6.47
CA VAL A 106 8.61 -12.79 6.02
C VAL A 106 7.32 -13.62 6.18
N THR A 107 6.55 -13.40 7.24
CA THR A 107 5.28 -14.12 7.47
C THR A 107 4.26 -13.80 6.37
N GLU A 108 4.10 -12.52 6.04
CA GLU A 108 3.24 -12.08 4.94
C GLU A 108 3.74 -12.58 3.58
N TYR A 109 5.06 -12.58 3.35
CA TYR A 109 5.65 -13.13 2.14
C TYR A 109 5.28 -14.61 1.93
N ILE A 110 5.34 -15.41 2.99
CA ILE A 110 4.95 -16.84 2.93
C ILE A 110 3.45 -17.03 2.69
N VAL A 111 2.58 -16.16 3.23
CA VAL A 111 1.14 -16.19 2.90
C VAL A 111 0.89 -15.88 1.42
N ARG A 112 1.53 -14.83 0.88
CA ARG A 112 1.47 -14.47 -0.54
C ARG A 112 1.99 -15.59 -1.44
N LEU A 113 3.05 -16.28 -1.02
CA LEU A 113 3.64 -17.42 -1.72
C LEU A 113 2.66 -18.61 -1.83
N GLY A 114 1.86 -18.86 -0.80
CA GLY A 114 0.78 -19.86 -0.84
C GLY A 114 -0.26 -19.55 -1.91
N SER A 115 -0.71 -18.30 -2.01
CA SER A 115 -1.67 -17.84 -3.03
C SER A 115 -1.13 -17.98 -4.46
N PHE A 116 0.16 -17.66 -4.67
CA PHE A 116 0.85 -17.86 -5.94
C PHE A 116 0.90 -19.34 -6.38
N LEU A 117 1.16 -20.26 -5.45
CA LEU A 117 1.18 -21.70 -5.75
C LEU A 117 -0.22 -22.24 -6.08
N ALA A 118 -1.25 -21.74 -5.41
CA ALA A 118 -2.64 -22.09 -5.72
C ALA A 118 -3.05 -21.62 -7.13
N GLU A 119 -2.65 -20.41 -7.54
CA GLU A 119 -2.97 -19.89 -8.87
C GLU A 119 -2.19 -20.58 -10.00
N THR A 120 -0.88 -20.83 -9.81
CA THR A 120 -0.03 -21.45 -10.84
C THR A 120 -0.29 -22.94 -11.06
N LYS A 121 -1.12 -23.61 -10.23
CA LYS A 121 -1.61 -24.98 -10.41
C LYS A 121 -0.54 -26.02 -10.78
N GLY A 122 0.68 -25.84 -10.24
CA GLY A 122 1.83 -26.73 -10.48
C GLY A 122 2.68 -26.42 -11.72
N ALA A 123 2.38 -25.34 -12.47
CA ALA A 123 3.28 -24.78 -13.49
C ALA A 123 4.58 -24.22 -12.89
N CYS A 124 4.53 -23.81 -11.62
CA CYS A 124 5.70 -23.55 -10.79
C CYS A 124 5.71 -24.52 -9.59
N LYS A 125 6.88 -25.09 -9.29
CA LYS A 125 7.09 -25.98 -8.14
C LYS A 125 8.29 -25.50 -7.33
N ILE A 126 8.08 -25.17 -6.06
CA ILE A 126 9.18 -24.91 -5.13
C ILE A 126 9.96 -26.20 -4.88
N ARG A 127 11.30 -26.09 -4.89
CA ARG A 127 12.25 -27.17 -4.61
C ARG A 127 12.97 -26.94 -3.28
N ALA A 128 13.28 -25.68 -2.98
CA ALA A 128 13.76 -25.24 -1.68
C ALA A 128 13.26 -23.82 -1.42
N LEU A 129 13.02 -23.53 -0.15
CA LEU A 129 12.59 -22.25 0.36
C LEU A 129 13.39 -22.01 1.64
N ASN A 130 14.34 -21.07 1.57
CA ASN A 130 15.11 -20.65 2.73
C ASN A 130 14.65 -19.26 3.13
N THR A 131 14.26 -19.09 4.39
CA THR A 131 13.79 -17.81 4.93
C THR A 131 14.67 -17.39 6.10
N THR A 132 14.92 -16.08 6.19
CA THR A 132 15.43 -15.41 7.38
C THR A 132 14.48 -14.26 7.74
N LEU A 133 14.81 -13.47 8.76
CA LEU A 133 14.07 -12.24 9.06
C LEU A 133 14.21 -11.18 7.94
N TYR A 134 15.29 -11.25 7.15
CA TYR A 134 15.71 -10.21 6.20
C TYR A 134 15.78 -10.69 4.75
N SER A 135 15.56 -11.97 4.47
CA SER A 135 15.71 -12.51 3.11
C SER A 135 14.89 -13.77 2.87
N VAL A 136 14.48 -13.96 1.61
CA VAL A 136 13.78 -15.15 1.13
C VAL A 136 14.43 -15.63 -0.15
N ASN A 137 14.95 -16.86 -0.13
CA ASN A 137 15.51 -17.52 -1.32
C ASN A 137 14.60 -18.68 -1.74
N VAL A 138 14.00 -18.56 -2.92
CA VAL A 138 13.06 -19.52 -3.51
C VAL A 138 13.70 -20.19 -4.71
N ILE A 139 14.04 -21.46 -4.57
CA ILE A 139 14.53 -22.30 -5.66
C ILE A 139 13.33 -23.03 -6.25
N VAL A 140 13.07 -22.83 -7.55
CA VAL A 140 11.91 -23.39 -8.25
C VAL A 140 12.29 -24.33 -9.40
N THR A 141 11.31 -25.07 -9.88
CA THR A 141 11.29 -25.65 -11.23
C THR A 141 10.02 -25.17 -11.91
N THR A 142 10.18 -24.44 -13.00
CA THR A 142 9.07 -23.97 -13.84
C THR A 142 9.49 -23.94 -15.30
N ASN A 143 8.51 -24.07 -16.19
CA ASN A 143 8.66 -23.84 -17.63
C ASN A 143 8.02 -22.51 -18.08
N LEU A 144 7.58 -21.67 -17.14
CA LEU A 144 7.12 -20.32 -17.43
C LEU A 144 8.27 -19.48 -18.01
N SER A 145 7.95 -18.62 -18.97
CA SER A 145 8.89 -17.60 -19.45
C SER A 145 9.22 -16.58 -18.35
N GLN A 146 10.30 -15.83 -18.55
CA GLN A 146 10.67 -14.74 -17.64
C GLN A 146 9.52 -13.72 -17.50
N ALA A 147 8.80 -13.41 -18.57
CA ALA A 147 7.70 -12.45 -18.57
C ALA A 147 6.47 -12.97 -17.78
N GLU A 148 6.02 -14.19 -18.03
CA GLU A 148 4.89 -14.80 -17.31
C GLU A 148 5.20 -14.92 -15.81
N MET A 149 6.40 -15.39 -15.47
CA MET A 149 6.80 -15.52 -14.06
C MET A 149 6.83 -14.15 -13.36
N MET A 150 7.38 -13.11 -13.99
CA MET A 150 7.37 -11.77 -13.41
C MET A 150 5.94 -11.22 -13.23
N GLN A 151 5.03 -11.45 -14.18
CA GLN A 151 3.62 -11.07 -14.02
C GLN A 151 2.96 -11.76 -12.81
N TYR A 152 3.18 -13.06 -12.61
CA TYR A 152 2.68 -13.75 -11.41
C TYR A 152 3.31 -13.20 -10.13
N LEU A 153 4.64 -13.00 -10.11
CA LEU A 153 5.34 -12.48 -8.93
C LEU A 153 4.85 -11.07 -8.56
N GLN A 154 4.65 -10.20 -9.54
CA GLN A 154 4.12 -8.85 -9.34
C GLN A 154 2.66 -8.88 -8.88
N LYS A 155 1.81 -9.68 -9.53
CA LYS A 155 0.39 -9.84 -9.17
C LYS A 155 0.18 -10.29 -7.72
N HIS A 156 1.03 -11.17 -7.21
CA HIS A 156 0.97 -11.66 -5.83
C HIS A 156 1.82 -10.84 -4.84
N GLY A 157 2.46 -9.75 -5.29
CA GLY A 157 3.32 -8.92 -4.43
C GLY A 157 4.53 -9.68 -3.88
N LEU A 158 5.07 -10.60 -4.68
CA LEU A 158 6.28 -11.40 -4.44
C LEU A 158 7.52 -10.87 -5.17
N ALA A 159 7.34 -9.86 -6.04
CA ALA A 159 8.37 -8.99 -6.61
C ALA A 159 7.75 -7.60 -6.88
N PRO A 160 8.54 -6.51 -6.91
CA PRO A 160 8.03 -5.18 -7.22
C PRO A 160 7.57 -5.04 -8.68
N ALA A 161 6.57 -4.18 -8.91
CA ALA A 161 6.29 -3.63 -10.22
C ALA A 161 7.40 -2.64 -10.63
N TRP A 162 7.71 -2.58 -11.92
CA TRP A 162 8.69 -1.67 -12.54
C TRP A 162 7.98 -0.83 -13.60
#